data_AF-A0A953YYM2-F1
#
_entry.id   AF-A0A953YYM2-F1
#
_cell.length_a   1.000
_cell.length_b   1.000
_cell.length_c   1.000
_cell.angle_alpha   90.00
_cell.angle_beta   90.00
_cell.angle_gamma   90.00
#
_symmetry.space_group_name_H-M   'P 1'
#
loop_
_entity.id
_entity.type
_entity.pdbx_description
1 polymer ?
#
loop_
_entity_poly.entity_id
_entity_poly.type
_entity_poly.pdbx_seq_one_letter_code
_entity_poly.pdbx_strand_id
1 'polypeptide(L)'
;SGDAGGASEATQKLVSELAAGFRAAMDDDLNASNALAALFHFVTEANKLSAQGPDAAALVAALDDIDRVLNVLSKESRHGFLSKEELASQSAGDGQAALAALQSRADSASVRDALLARAAARAAKDWGLADGIRDALKAAGVEVEDTPAGVRFTLPG
;
A
#
# COMPACT_ATOMS: atom_id res chain seq x y z
N SER A 1 -10.20 -18.87 -22.32
CA SER A 1 -10.66 -18.91 -20.92
C SER A 1 -9.95 -20.05 -20.21
N GLY A 2 -8.90 -19.78 -19.42
CA GLY A 2 -8.11 -20.84 -18.79
C GLY A 2 -7.00 -20.40 -17.81
N ASP A 3 -6.68 -19.10 -17.74
CA ASP A 3 -5.48 -18.64 -17.02
C ASP A 3 -5.74 -18.15 -15.58
N ALA A 4 -6.96 -17.70 -15.27
CA ALA A 4 -7.30 -17.18 -13.94
C ALA A 4 -7.38 -18.25 -12.83
N GLY A 5 -7.59 -19.52 -13.19
CA GLY A 5 -7.68 -20.62 -12.21
C GLY A 5 -6.33 -21.06 -11.66
N GLY A 6 -5.30 -21.07 -12.51
CA GLY A 6 -3.96 -21.56 -12.13
C GLY A 6 -3.18 -20.61 -11.23
N ALA A 7 -3.30 -19.29 -11.45
CA ALA A 7 -2.67 -18.28 -10.59
C ALA A 7 -3.25 -18.28 -9.16
N SER A 8 -4.56 -18.50 -9.04
CA SER A 8 -5.25 -18.57 -7.75
C SER A 8 -4.88 -19.82 -6.96
N GLU A 9 -4.74 -20.97 -7.63
CA GLU A 9 -4.30 -22.22 -7.00
C GLU A 9 -2.83 -22.14 -6.54
N ALA A 10 -1.95 -21.55 -7.36
CA ALA A 10 -0.54 -21.34 -6.99
C ALA A 10 -0.40 -20.41 -5.79
N THR A 11 -1.18 -19.32 -5.77
CA THR A 11 -1.25 -18.40 -4.62
C THR A 11 -1.72 -19.11 -3.34
N GLN A 12 -2.80 -19.88 -3.42
CA GLN A 12 -3.33 -20.62 -2.27
C GLN A 12 -2.33 -21.64 -1.73
N LYS A 13 -1.63 -22.37 -2.61
CA LYS A 13 -0.57 -23.29 -2.23
C LYS A 13 0.56 -22.57 -1.51
N LEU A 14 1.03 -21.45 -2.05
CA LEU A 14 2.11 -20.66 -1.45
C LEU A 14 1.73 -20.10 -0.06
N VAL A 15 0.49 -19.63 0.11
CA VAL A 15 -0.04 -19.18 1.41
C VAL A 15 -0.08 -20.34 2.41
N SER A 16 -0.54 -21.52 2.00
CA SER A 16 -0.56 -22.70 2.87
C SER A 16 0.84 -23.16 3.29
N GLU A 17 1.82 -23.07 2.39
CA GLU A 17 3.22 -23.42 2.68
C GLU A 17 3.85 -22.47 3.68
N LEU A 18 3.62 -21.16 3.52
CA LEU A 18 4.03 -20.15 4.48
C LEU A 18 3.46 -20.43 5.87
N ALA A 19 2.14 -20.65 5.95
CA ALA A 19 1.47 -20.91 7.24
C ALA A 19 2.00 -22.17 7.92
N ALA A 20 2.18 -23.27 7.17
CA ALA A 20 2.71 -24.52 7.71
C ALA A 20 4.17 -24.40 8.16
N GLY A 21 5.04 -23.81 7.33
CA GLY A 21 6.45 -23.63 7.66
C GLY A 21 6.68 -22.69 8.84
N PHE A 22 5.94 -21.58 8.88
CA PHE A 22 5.99 -20.64 10.00
C PHE A 22 5.50 -21.29 11.30
N ARG A 23 4.36 -22.00 11.26
CA ARG A 23 3.82 -22.70 12.43
C ARG A 23 4.79 -23.75 12.96
N ALA A 24 5.35 -24.58 12.07
CA ALA A 24 6.31 -25.60 12.47
C ALA A 24 7.55 -25.00 13.13
N ALA A 25 8.05 -23.87 12.63
CA ALA A 25 9.17 -23.15 13.24
C ALA A 25 8.81 -22.55 14.61
N MET A 26 7.58 -22.06 14.79
CA MET A 26 7.13 -21.52 16.07
C MET A 26 6.85 -22.63 17.11
N ASP A 27 6.31 -23.76 16.67
CA ASP A 27 6.11 -24.96 17.51
C ASP A 27 7.46 -25.57 17.93
N ASP A 28 8.52 -25.38 17.14
CA ASP A 28 9.91 -25.74 17.46
C ASP A 28 10.62 -24.62 18.22
N ASP A 29 10.36 -24.51 19.53
CA ASP A 29 11.05 -23.59 20.46
C ASP A 29 11.12 -22.11 19.96
N LEU A 30 10.05 -21.63 19.32
CA LEU A 30 9.98 -20.28 18.77
C LEU A 30 11.18 -19.94 17.86
N ASN A 31 11.58 -20.88 17.00
CA ASN A 31 12.73 -20.78 16.13
C ASN A 31 12.55 -19.68 15.06
N ALA A 32 12.89 -18.44 15.44
CA ALA A 32 12.75 -17.25 14.62
C ALA A 32 13.54 -17.32 13.31
N SER A 33 14.69 -17.99 13.29
CA SER A 33 15.53 -18.14 12.09
C SER A 33 14.80 -18.92 11.00
N ASN A 34 14.17 -20.04 11.35
CA ASN A 34 13.42 -20.86 10.41
C ASN A 34 12.10 -20.18 9.99
N ALA A 35 11.44 -19.50 10.92
CA ALA A 35 10.24 -18.73 10.62
C ALA A 35 10.53 -17.58 9.62
N LEU A 36 11.66 -16.90 9.79
CA LEU A 36 12.10 -15.83 8.88
C LEU A 36 12.52 -16.39 7.50
N ALA A 37 13.13 -17.58 7.46
CA ALA A 37 13.45 -18.26 6.20
C ALA A 37 12.18 -18.59 5.40
N ALA A 38 11.12 -19.09 6.06
CA ALA A 38 9.82 -19.34 5.44
C ALA A 38 9.19 -18.04 4.91
N LEU A 39 9.30 -16.94 5.65
CA LEU A 39 8.82 -15.63 5.23
C LEU A 39 9.57 -15.08 4.00
N PHE A 40 10.90 -15.15 3.98
CA PHE A 40 11.69 -14.68 2.82
C PHE A 40 11.45 -15.52 1.57
N HIS A 41 11.29 -16.84 1.72
CA HIS A 41 10.88 -17.71 0.63
C HIS A 41 9.52 -17.29 0.08
N PHE A 42 8.54 -17.08 0.95
CA PHE A 42 7.22 -16.61 0.56
C PHE A 42 7.28 -15.28 -0.21
N VAL A 43 8.00 -14.26 0.30
CA VAL A 43 8.13 -12.96 -0.39
C VAL A 43 8.76 -13.11 -1.78
N THR A 44 9.74 -13.99 -1.91
CA THR A 44 10.42 -14.25 -3.20
C THR A 44 9.46 -14.87 -4.22
N GLU A 45 8.67 -15.87 -3.82
CA GLU A 45 7.70 -16.50 -4.71
C GLU A 45 6.47 -15.61 -4.97
N ALA A 46 6.01 -14.88 -3.96
CA ALA A 46 4.94 -13.90 -4.07
C ALA A 46 5.28 -12.81 -5.09
N ASN A 47 6.53 -12.31 -5.11
CA ASN A 47 6.97 -11.33 -6.10
C ASN A 47 6.97 -11.88 -7.54
N LYS A 48 7.23 -13.19 -7.73
CA LYS A 48 7.16 -13.85 -9.04
C LYS A 48 5.71 -14.00 -9.52
N LEU A 49 4.79 -14.28 -8.61
CA LEU A 49 3.35 -14.45 -8.89
C LEU A 49 2.63 -13.10 -9.06
N SER A 50 3.01 -12.09 -8.27
CA SER A 50 2.45 -10.72 -8.32
C SER A 50 2.74 -10.01 -9.65
N ALA A 51 3.85 -10.34 -10.31
CA ALA A 51 4.12 -9.90 -11.68
C ALA A 51 3.14 -10.47 -12.73
N GLN A 52 2.30 -11.44 -12.37
CA GLN A 52 1.49 -12.25 -13.29
C GLN A 52 -0.02 -12.23 -13.01
N GLY A 53 -0.56 -11.59 -11.95
CA GLY A 53 -2.01 -11.64 -11.73
C GLY A 53 -2.62 -10.96 -10.49
N PRO A 54 -3.97 -11.02 -10.35
CA PRO A 54 -4.78 -10.21 -9.44
C PRO A 54 -4.80 -10.64 -7.96
N ASP A 55 -4.10 -11.71 -7.58
CA ASP A 55 -4.20 -12.32 -6.24
C ASP A 55 -3.36 -11.64 -5.13
N ALA A 56 -2.90 -10.41 -5.37
CA ALA A 56 -2.13 -9.62 -4.41
C ALA A 56 -2.82 -9.51 -3.03
N ALA A 57 -4.16 -9.50 -3.00
CA ALA A 57 -4.92 -9.43 -1.75
C ALA A 57 -4.73 -10.67 -0.85
N ALA A 58 -4.69 -11.89 -1.43
CA ALA A 58 -4.50 -13.11 -0.66
C ALA A 58 -3.07 -13.23 -0.10
N LEU A 59 -2.08 -12.75 -0.87
CA LEU A 59 -0.68 -12.71 -0.42
C LEU A 59 -0.49 -11.71 0.72
N VAL A 60 -1.11 -10.53 0.63
CA VAL A 60 -1.10 -9.52 1.70
C VAL A 60 -1.79 -10.06 2.96
N ALA A 61 -2.94 -10.73 2.83
CA ALA A 61 -3.64 -11.33 3.97
C ALA A 61 -2.79 -12.37 4.72
N ALA A 62 -2.00 -13.17 3.99
CA ALA A 62 -1.10 -14.15 4.61
C ALA A 62 0.05 -13.49 5.39
N LEU A 63 0.56 -12.35 4.93
CA LEU A 63 1.55 -11.56 5.66
C LEU A 63 0.94 -10.93 6.92
N ASP A 64 -0.28 -10.38 6.82
CA ASP A 64 -1.02 -9.83 7.96
C ASP A 64 -1.26 -10.90 9.05
N ASP A 65 -1.57 -12.14 8.66
CA ASP A 65 -1.80 -13.23 9.60
C ASP A 65 -0.54 -13.63 10.38
N ILE A 66 0.63 -13.66 9.73
CA ILE A 66 1.91 -13.87 10.42
C ILE A 66 2.24 -12.69 11.32
N ASP A 67 1.98 -11.48 10.85
CA ASP A 67 2.28 -10.27 11.61
C ASP A 67 1.43 -10.12 12.87
N ARG A 68 0.26 -10.77 12.96
CA ARG A 68 -0.49 -10.83 14.23
C ARG A 68 0.28 -11.54 15.35
N VAL A 69 1.17 -12.46 15.00
CA VAL A 69 1.98 -13.22 15.97
C VAL A 69 3.27 -12.47 16.30
N LEU A 70 3.92 -11.91 15.27
CA LEU A 70 5.22 -11.27 15.42
C LEU A 70 5.13 -9.79 15.78
N ASN A 71 4.14 -9.08 15.23
CA ASN A 71 3.96 -7.62 15.33
C ASN A 71 5.23 -6.85 14.92
N VAL A 72 5.82 -7.24 13.79
CA VAL A 72 7.11 -6.73 13.27
C VAL A 72 6.94 -6.00 11.93
N LEU A 73 5.95 -6.39 11.13
CA LEU A 73 5.51 -5.69 9.92
C LEU A 73 4.56 -4.57 10.34
N SER A 74 5.05 -3.71 11.24
CA SER A 74 4.28 -2.60 11.79
C SER A 74 3.50 -1.91 10.67
N LYS A 75 2.17 -1.87 10.85
CA LYS A 75 1.27 -0.85 10.32
C LYS A 75 1.63 0.52 10.91
N GLU A 76 2.92 0.86 10.90
CA GLU A 76 3.35 2.20 11.21
C GLU A 76 2.88 3.08 10.07
N SER A 77 2.29 4.19 10.45
CA SER A 77 1.80 5.17 9.52
C SER A 77 2.93 5.52 8.55
N ARG A 78 2.75 5.22 7.27
CA ARG A 78 3.83 5.41 6.29
C ARG A 78 3.95 6.89 6.03
N HIS A 79 5.09 7.46 6.40
CA HIS A 79 5.35 8.88 6.20
C HIS A 79 5.91 9.13 4.80
N GLY A 80 5.34 10.09 4.10
CA GLY A 80 5.83 10.60 2.83
C GLY A 80 6.08 12.10 2.88
N PHE A 81 6.89 12.58 1.95
CA PHE A 81 7.18 14.00 1.76
C PHE A 81 7.19 14.32 0.27
N LEU A 82 6.56 15.42 -0.11
CA LEU A 82 6.62 16.01 -1.44
C LEU A 82 7.19 17.41 -1.32
N SER A 83 8.33 17.65 -1.96
CA SER A 83 8.93 18.99 -2.00
C SER A 83 8.06 19.96 -2.79
N LYS A 84 8.21 21.26 -2.51
CA LYS A 84 7.53 22.32 -3.25
C LYS A 84 7.84 22.26 -4.75
N GLU A 85 9.07 21.89 -5.11
CA GLU A 85 9.54 21.74 -6.48
C GLU A 85 8.84 20.56 -7.19
N GLU A 86 8.64 19.44 -6.51
CA GLU A 86 7.89 18.29 -7.05
C GLU A 86 6.40 18.61 -7.21
N LEU A 87 5.81 19.28 -6.22
CA LEU A 87 4.43 19.77 -6.30
C LEU A 87 4.22 20.72 -7.48
N ALA A 88 5.19 21.60 -7.77
CA ALA A 88 5.11 22.52 -8.89
C ALA A 88 5.31 21.81 -10.24
N SER A 89 6.29 20.91 -10.34
CA SER A 89 6.68 20.26 -11.60
C SER A 89 5.75 19.13 -12.05
N GLN A 90 5.03 18.49 -11.11
CA GLN A 90 4.18 17.32 -11.39
C GLN A 90 2.68 17.59 -11.22
N SER A 91 2.27 18.86 -11.07
CA SER A 91 0.87 19.29 -10.91
C SER A 91 -0.01 19.15 -12.17
N ALA A 92 0.43 18.43 -13.21
CA ALA A 92 -0.27 18.37 -14.51
C ALA A 92 -1.38 17.28 -14.60
N GLY A 93 -1.77 16.66 -13.48
CA GLY A 93 -2.73 15.54 -13.45
C GLY A 93 -4.21 15.96 -13.40
N ASP A 94 -5.08 15.11 -13.97
CA ASP A 94 -6.55 15.23 -13.86
C ASP A 94 -6.99 14.98 -12.41
N GLY A 95 -7.30 16.07 -11.70
CA GLY A 95 -7.63 16.02 -10.29
C GLY A 95 -8.92 15.26 -9.96
N GLN A 96 -9.81 15.07 -10.94
CA GLN A 96 -11.02 14.27 -10.77
C GLN A 96 -10.69 12.77 -10.78
N ALA A 97 -9.75 12.35 -11.61
CA ALA A 97 -9.25 10.98 -11.67
C ALA A 97 -8.47 10.61 -10.39
N ALA A 98 -7.66 11.52 -9.86
CA ALA A 98 -6.94 11.32 -8.60
C ALA A 98 -7.88 11.15 -7.40
N LEU A 99 -8.96 11.92 -7.35
CA LEU A 99 -10.01 11.81 -6.33
C LEU A 99 -10.73 10.45 -6.40
N ALA A 100 -11.07 10.00 -7.61
CA ALA A 100 -11.71 8.70 -7.82
C ALA A 100 -10.77 7.53 -7.46
N ALA A 101 -9.47 7.63 -7.79
CA ALA A 101 -8.47 6.63 -7.46
C ALA A 101 -8.38 6.41 -5.93
N LEU A 102 -8.28 7.50 -5.16
CA LEU A 102 -8.27 7.45 -3.69
C LEU A 102 -9.49 6.74 -3.09
N GLN A 103 -10.68 6.99 -3.64
CA GLN A 103 -11.92 6.38 -3.17
C GLN A 103 -11.98 4.86 -3.46
N SER A 104 -11.19 4.38 -4.42
CA SER A 104 -11.19 2.98 -4.87
C SER A 104 -10.06 2.13 -4.27
N ARG A 105 -8.94 2.75 -3.87
CA ARG A 105 -7.77 2.06 -3.31
C ARG A 105 -6.87 3.07 -2.58
N ALA A 106 -6.78 2.99 -1.25
CA ALA A 106 -5.90 3.86 -0.46
C ALA A 106 -4.46 3.31 -0.44
N ASP A 107 -3.75 3.45 -1.55
CA ASP A 107 -2.33 3.12 -1.65
C ASP A 107 -1.45 4.38 -1.68
N SER A 108 -0.14 4.21 -1.49
CA SER A 108 0.82 5.33 -1.45
C SER A 108 0.95 6.09 -2.78
N ALA A 109 0.46 5.54 -3.89
CA ALA A 109 0.52 6.16 -5.21
C ALA A 109 -0.66 7.13 -5.40
N SER A 110 -1.89 6.67 -5.12
CA SER A 110 -3.11 7.48 -5.19
C SER A 110 -3.07 8.70 -4.26
N VAL A 111 -2.45 8.59 -3.08
CA VAL A 111 -2.27 9.73 -2.16
C VAL A 111 -1.33 10.78 -2.72
N ARG A 112 -0.23 10.37 -3.35
CA ARG A 112 0.71 11.30 -3.99
C ARG A 112 0.03 12.04 -5.13
N ASP A 113 -0.69 11.33 -5.99
CA ASP A 113 -1.41 11.91 -7.12
C ASP A 113 -2.48 12.90 -6.66
N ALA A 114 -3.18 12.59 -5.57
CA ALA A 114 -4.15 13.50 -4.97
C ALA A 114 -3.50 14.76 -4.37
N LEU A 115 -2.34 14.66 -3.74
CA LEU A 115 -1.60 15.83 -3.26
C LEU A 115 -1.16 16.74 -4.41
N LEU A 116 -0.71 16.16 -5.52
CA LEU A 116 -0.37 16.89 -6.75
C LEU A 116 -1.62 17.55 -7.37
N ALA A 117 -2.72 16.81 -7.47
CA ALA A 117 -4.00 17.33 -7.95
C ALA A 117 -4.55 18.48 -7.09
N ARG A 118 -4.45 18.37 -5.76
CA ARG A 118 -4.81 19.45 -4.83
C ARG A 118 -3.96 20.70 -5.07
N ALA A 119 -2.66 20.53 -5.33
CA ALA A 119 -1.77 21.66 -5.65
C ALA A 119 -2.16 22.31 -7.00
N ALA A 120 -2.47 21.50 -8.01
CA ALA A 120 -2.94 21.96 -9.31
C ALA A 120 -4.26 22.76 -9.20
N ALA A 121 -5.22 22.23 -8.44
CA ALA A 121 -6.51 22.85 -8.21
C ALA A 121 -6.37 24.23 -7.54
N ARG A 122 -5.47 24.35 -6.55
CA ARG A 122 -5.18 25.65 -5.93
C ARG A 122 -4.50 26.63 -6.89
N ALA A 123 -3.58 26.16 -7.73
CA ALA A 123 -2.96 27.00 -8.75
C ALA A 123 -4.00 27.51 -9.77
N ALA A 124 -4.97 26.66 -10.11
CA ALA A 124 -6.11 27.00 -10.98
C ALA A 124 -7.22 27.81 -10.27
N LYS A 125 -7.10 28.07 -8.96
CA LYS A 125 -8.13 28.70 -8.10
C LYS A 125 -9.46 27.93 -8.05
N ASP A 126 -9.42 26.62 -8.31
CA ASP A 126 -10.54 25.70 -8.13
C ASP A 126 -10.58 25.23 -6.67
N TRP A 127 -11.17 26.08 -5.82
CA TRP A 127 -11.28 25.82 -4.39
C TRP A 127 -12.19 24.62 -4.07
N GLY A 128 -13.23 24.39 -4.88
CA GLY A 128 -14.16 23.30 -4.67
C GLY A 128 -13.51 21.93 -4.87
N LEU A 129 -12.71 21.79 -5.93
CA LEU A 129 -11.96 20.57 -6.20
C LEU A 129 -10.85 20.34 -5.16
N ALA A 130 -10.13 21.39 -4.77
CA ALA A 130 -9.10 21.30 -3.74
C ALA A 130 -9.63 20.84 -2.38
N ASP A 131 -10.80 21.34 -1.97
CA ASP A 131 -11.47 20.93 -0.73
C ASP A 131 -12.02 19.50 -0.82
N GLY A 132 -12.60 19.12 -1.96
CA GLY A 132 -13.05 17.75 -2.19
C GLY A 132 -11.92 16.72 -2.08
N ILE A 133 -10.74 17.03 -2.61
CA ILE A 133 -9.54 16.18 -2.48
C ILE A 133 -9.04 16.11 -1.05
N ARG A 134 -9.04 17.24 -0.32
CA ARG A 134 -8.65 17.26 1.09
C ARG A 134 -9.55 16.36 1.93
N ASP A 135 -10.86 16.44 1.71
CA ASP A 135 -11.83 15.68 2.49
C ASP A 135 -11.76 14.18 2.16
N ALA A 136 -11.46 13.81 0.92
CA ALA A 136 -11.20 12.42 0.55
C ALA A 136 -9.91 11.87 1.15
N LEU A 137 -8.82 12.64 1.18
CA LEU A 137 -7.58 12.26 1.88
C LEU A 137 -7.85 12.00 3.37
N LYS A 138 -8.61 12.88 4.02
CA LYS A 138 -9.01 12.71 5.42
C LYS A 138 -9.91 11.49 5.64
N ALA A 139 -10.87 11.25 4.75
CA ALA A 139 -11.74 10.07 4.79
C ALA A 139 -10.97 8.77 4.60
N ALA A 140 -9.89 8.81 3.80
CA ALA A 140 -8.96 7.70 3.64
C ALA A 140 -7.97 7.55 4.81
N GLY A 141 -8.10 8.33 5.89
CA GLY A 141 -7.22 8.25 7.07
C GLY A 141 -5.83 8.85 6.86
N VAL A 142 -5.61 9.61 5.78
CA VAL A 142 -4.34 10.25 5.47
C VAL A 142 -4.26 11.58 6.19
N GLU A 143 -3.25 11.75 7.04
CA GLU A 143 -2.94 13.05 7.63
C GLU A 143 -2.01 13.82 6.70
N VAL A 144 -2.31 15.09 6.46
CA VAL A 144 -1.55 15.96 5.56
C VAL A 144 -1.15 17.22 6.32
N GLU A 145 0.16 17.48 6.38
CA GLU A 145 0.78 18.64 7.00
C GLU A 145 1.47 19.48 5.92
N ASP A 146 0.93 20.69 5.67
CA ASP A 146 1.54 21.64 4.74
C ASP A 146 2.69 22.38 5.48
N THR A 147 3.92 22.30 4.95
CA THR A 147 5.11 23.00 5.47
C THR A 147 5.65 23.99 4.43
N PRO A 148 6.46 24.99 4.81
CA PRO A 148 7.10 25.90 3.85
C PRO A 148 7.98 25.20 2.81
N ALA A 149 8.51 24.01 3.15
CA ALA A 149 9.38 23.21 2.29
C ALA A 149 8.61 22.26 1.35
N GLY A 150 7.32 22.01 1.61
CA GLY A 150 6.56 20.99 0.90
C GLY A 150 5.44 20.40 1.75
N VAL A 151 4.85 19.31 1.28
CA VAL A 151 3.75 18.63 1.96
C VAL A 151 4.24 17.33 2.56
N ARG A 152 4.10 17.21 3.89
CA ARG A 152 4.31 15.95 4.60
C ARG A 152 2.98 15.24 4.73
N PHE A 153 2.96 13.94 4.51
CA PHE A 153 1.74 13.16 4.67
C PHE A 153 2.02 11.84 5.38
N THR A 154 1.01 11.34 6.07
CA THR A 154 1.08 10.15 6.88
C THR A 154 -0.08 9.25 6.47
N LEU A 155 0.24 8.08 5.91
CA LEU A 155 -0.75 7.08 5.50
C LEU A 155 -1.21 6.31 6.73
N PRO A 156 -2.49 5.92 6.84
CA PRO A 156 -2.91 4.99 7.87
C PRO A 156 -2.18 3.65 7.68
N GLY A 157 -1.85 3.01 8.79
CA GLY A 157 -1.28 1.67 8.82
C GLY A 157 -2.30 0.57 8.52
#